data_AF-A0A426ZAC3-F1
#
_entry.id   AF-A0A426ZAC3-F1
#
_cell.length_a   1.000
_cell.length_b   1.000
_cell.length_c   1.000
_cell.angle_alpha   90.00
_cell.angle_beta   90.00
_cell.angle_gamma   90.00
#
_symmetry.space_group_name_H-M   'P 1'
#
loop_
_entity.id
_entity.type
_entity.pdbx_description
1 polymer ?
#
loop_
_entity_poly.entity_id
_entity_poly.type
_entity_poly.pdbx_seq_one_letter_code
_entity_poly.pdbx_strand_id
1 'polypeptide(L)'
;MRGTAADHSELLPSPSPPASSFSSHFSPGLHYYVAVDRLQFKMETLVDLLGVAGRRPSLPIVLCCSSRDELDAVCAAVSNLSSISLSPLYSDLAENERAMVLEKFRHSSAQWNQNTSLFPEDDLECSTEAQKSCMIVVTDACLPLVTAGEAPLSARILINYELPTKKVKSYAC
;
A
#
# COMPACT_ATOMS: atom_id res chain seq x y z
N MET A 1 -24.70 -45.11 63.12
CA MET A 1 -23.45 -44.76 62.42
C MET A 1 -23.32 -45.62 61.17
N ARG A 2 -23.63 -45.06 60.00
CA ARG A 2 -23.04 -45.41 58.69
C ARG A 2 -23.62 -44.44 57.66
N GLY A 3 -22.80 -43.51 57.21
CA GLY A 3 -23.01 -42.69 56.02
C GLY A 3 -21.69 -42.71 55.26
N THR A 4 -21.72 -43.22 54.04
CA THR A 4 -20.62 -43.20 53.07
C THR A 4 -21.16 -42.55 51.81
N ALA A 5 -20.56 -41.46 51.36
CA ALA A 5 -20.35 -41.11 49.95
C ALA A 5 -19.86 -39.65 49.81
N ALA A 6 -19.10 -39.42 48.73
CA ALA A 6 -18.56 -38.17 48.21
C ALA A 6 -17.32 -37.67 48.98
N ASP A 7 -16.22 -37.26 48.35
CA ASP A 7 -16.00 -36.82 46.98
C ASP A 7 -14.49 -36.79 46.73
N HIS A 8 -14.02 -37.15 45.54
CA HIS A 8 -12.78 -36.63 44.94
C HIS A 8 -12.56 -37.34 43.59
N SER A 9 -13.13 -36.77 42.53
CA SER A 9 -12.73 -37.07 41.15
C SER A 9 -12.04 -35.86 40.54
N GLU A 10 -10.77 -36.11 40.24
CA GLU A 10 -9.80 -35.39 39.42
C GLU A 10 -10.40 -34.73 38.15
N LEU A 11 -10.16 -33.43 37.96
CA LEU A 11 -10.39 -32.75 36.68
C LEU A 11 -9.12 -31.97 36.29
N LEU A 12 -8.49 -32.44 35.22
CA LEU A 12 -7.28 -31.93 34.57
C LEU A 12 -7.47 -30.49 34.02
N PRO A 13 -6.40 -29.68 33.93
CA PRO A 13 -6.46 -28.36 33.30
C PRO A 13 -6.61 -28.49 31.77
N SER A 14 -7.57 -27.75 31.21
CA SER A 14 -7.81 -27.66 29.76
C SER A 14 -6.64 -27.03 29.02
N PRO A 15 -6.27 -27.51 27.82
CA PRO A 15 -5.20 -26.92 27.03
C PRO A 15 -5.62 -25.56 26.46
N SER A 16 -4.78 -24.55 26.65
CA SER A 16 -4.91 -23.22 26.04
C SER A 16 -4.88 -23.34 24.50
N PRO A 17 -5.68 -22.56 23.77
CA PRO A 17 -5.62 -22.55 22.31
C PRO A 17 -4.26 -22.01 21.83
N PRO A 18 -3.74 -22.49 20.69
CA PRO A 18 -2.48 -22.02 20.14
C PRO A 18 -2.58 -20.53 19.80
N ALA A 19 -1.48 -19.80 20.01
CA ALA A 19 -1.31 -18.43 19.56
C ALA A 19 -1.74 -18.33 18.10
N SER A 20 -2.81 -17.59 17.85
CA SER A 20 -3.33 -17.39 16.51
C SER A 20 -2.26 -16.70 15.69
N SER A 21 -1.96 -17.33 14.57
CA SER A 21 -1.26 -16.87 13.38
C SER A 21 -1.28 -15.35 13.23
N PHE A 22 -0.17 -14.78 12.77
CA PHE A 22 -0.05 -13.41 12.27
C PHE A 22 -1.23 -13.06 11.34
N SER A 23 -2.33 -12.62 11.94
CA SER A 23 -3.41 -11.94 11.26
C SER A 23 -2.83 -10.57 11.01
N SER A 24 -2.32 -10.34 9.79
CA SER A 24 -2.15 -9.00 9.28
C SER A 24 -3.53 -8.35 9.35
N HIS A 25 -3.81 -7.69 10.48
CA HIS A 25 -4.95 -6.83 10.64
C HIS A 25 -4.78 -5.70 9.63
N PHE A 26 -5.27 -5.94 8.40
CA PHE A 26 -5.57 -4.91 7.44
C PHE A 26 -6.54 -3.99 8.16
N SER A 27 -6.02 -2.89 8.70
CA SER A 27 -6.87 -1.81 9.19
C SER A 27 -7.75 -1.43 8.01
N PRO A 28 -9.09 -1.38 8.14
CA PRO A 28 -9.93 -0.90 7.06
C PRO A 28 -9.40 0.49 6.70
N GLY A 29 -8.78 0.59 5.51
CA GLY A 29 -8.12 1.81 5.08
C GLY A 29 -9.09 2.97 5.17
N LEU A 30 -8.60 4.17 5.49
CA LEU A 30 -9.43 5.36 5.40
C LEU A 30 -9.67 5.67 3.93
N HIS A 31 -10.92 5.56 3.49
CA HIS A 31 -11.33 5.84 2.12
C HIS A 31 -11.86 7.27 2.02
N TYR A 32 -11.30 8.03 1.08
CA TYR A 32 -11.72 9.39 0.77
C TYR A 32 -12.05 9.50 -0.71
N TYR A 33 -12.97 10.40 -1.03
CA TYR A 33 -13.29 10.79 -2.39
C TYR A 33 -13.02 12.28 -2.56
N VAL A 34 -12.38 12.63 -3.67
CA VAL A 34 -12.19 14.03 -4.07
C VAL A 34 -13.14 14.28 -5.24
N ALA A 35 -14.11 15.17 -5.03
CA ALA A 35 -15.01 15.57 -6.09
C ALA A 35 -14.28 16.46 -7.09
N VAL A 36 -14.39 16.15 -8.37
CA VAL A 36 -13.85 16.95 -9.47
C VAL A 36 -15.03 17.45 -10.29
N ASP A 37 -15.23 18.77 -10.36
CA ASP A 37 -16.39 19.37 -11.04
C ASP A 37 -16.40 19.05 -12.54
N ARG A 38 -15.27 19.26 -13.21
CA ARG A 38 -15.12 19.01 -14.65
C ARG A 38 -13.93 18.10 -14.90
N LEU A 39 -14.08 17.18 -15.84
CA LEU A 39 -13.04 16.21 -16.20
C LEU A 39 -11.68 16.85 -16.51
N GLN A 40 -11.69 18.04 -17.12
CA GLN A 40 -10.47 18.82 -17.42
C GLN A 40 -9.63 19.18 -16.19
N PHE A 41 -10.23 19.31 -15.00
CA PHE A 41 -9.52 19.64 -13.75
C PHE A 41 -8.99 18.40 -13.02
N LYS A 42 -9.28 17.20 -13.51
CA LYS A 42 -8.93 15.94 -12.86
C LYS A 42 -7.41 15.76 -12.75
N MET A 43 -6.69 16.04 -13.83
CA MET A 43 -5.23 15.95 -13.85
C MET A 43 -4.59 16.98 -12.92
N GLU A 44 -5.07 18.23 -12.95
CA GLU A 44 -4.59 19.31 -12.06
C GLU A 44 -4.81 18.94 -10.59
N THR A 45 -6.00 18.46 -10.25
CA THR A 45 -6.35 18.00 -8.89
C THR A 45 -5.44 16.86 -8.43
N LEU A 46 -5.11 15.90 -9.33
CA LEU A 46 -4.18 14.82 -9.02
C LEU A 46 -2.78 15.37 -8.73
N VAL A 47 -2.27 16.27 -9.58
CA VAL A 47 -0.95 16.88 -9.42
C VAL A 47 -0.87 17.68 -8.12
N ASP A 48 -1.92 18.44 -7.77
CA ASP A 48 -1.99 19.17 -6.51
C ASP A 48 -1.97 18.24 -5.29
N LEU A 49 -2.77 17.17 -5.32
CA LEU A 49 -2.80 16.16 -4.26
C LEU A 49 -1.41 15.51 -4.08
N LEU A 50 -0.76 15.14 -5.19
CA LEU A 50 0.60 14.59 -5.18
C LEU A 50 1.65 15.62 -4.77
N GLY A 51 1.46 16.90 -5.09
CA GLY A 51 2.33 18.00 -4.66
C GLY A 51 2.33 18.22 -3.15
N VAL A 52 1.26 17.81 -2.47
CA VAL A 52 1.17 17.78 -1.00
C VAL A 52 1.67 16.45 -0.44
N ALA A 53 1.13 15.31 -0.93
CA ALA A 53 1.46 13.98 -0.44
C ALA A 53 2.94 13.62 -0.66
N GLY A 54 3.47 14.00 -1.83
CA GLY A 54 4.83 13.74 -2.29
C GLY A 54 5.93 14.46 -1.49
N ARG A 55 5.57 15.37 -0.57
CA ARG A 55 6.53 16.02 0.34
C ARG A 55 6.97 15.11 1.47
N ARG A 56 6.23 14.02 1.73
CA ARG A 56 6.59 13.05 2.74
C ARG A 56 7.72 12.17 2.20
N PRO A 57 8.90 12.17 2.84
CA PRO A 57 10.07 11.49 2.30
C PRO A 57 9.77 10.00 2.14
N SER A 58 10.18 9.34 1.06
CA SER A 58 10.00 7.87 0.90
C SER A 58 8.56 7.33 1.01
N LEU A 59 7.51 8.18 0.98
CA LEU A 59 6.12 7.73 1.06
C LEU A 59 5.77 6.81 -0.12
N PRO A 60 5.29 5.58 0.11
CA PRO A 60 4.89 4.66 -0.96
C PRO A 60 3.46 4.96 -1.43
N ILE A 61 3.33 5.37 -2.70
CA ILE A 61 2.08 5.76 -3.36
C ILE A 61 1.82 4.82 -4.55
N VAL A 62 0.59 4.35 -4.68
CA VAL A 62 0.12 3.59 -5.84
C VAL A 62 -1.00 4.39 -6.52
N LEU A 63 -0.90 4.58 -7.83
CA LEU A 63 -1.94 5.23 -8.63
C LEU A 63 -2.45 4.25 -9.68
N CYS A 64 -3.74 3.93 -9.61
CA CYS A 64 -4.40 3.00 -10.53
C CYS A 64 -5.07 3.76 -11.67
N CYS A 65 -4.68 3.43 -12.88
CA CYS A 65 -5.26 3.90 -14.13
C CYS A 65 -6.08 2.78 -14.78
N SER A 66 -7.06 3.18 -15.60
CA SER A 66 -7.95 2.27 -16.32
C SER A 66 -7.41 1.85 -17.69
N SER A 67 -6.47 2.62 -18.25
CA SER A 67 -5.89 2.37 -19.57
C SER A 67 -4.42 2.78 -19.65
N ARG A 68 -3.74 2.32 -20.71
CA ARG A 68 -2.35 2.68 -21.00
C ARG A 68 -2.19 4.17 -21.33
N ASP A 69 -3.07 4.71 -22.17
CA ASP A 69 -3.04 6.13 -22.56
C ASP A 69 -3.21 7.05 -21.35
N GLU A 70 -4.07 6.66 -20.40
CA GLU A 70 -4.28 7.39 -19.15
C GLU A 70 -3.04 7.33 -18.25
N LEU A 71 -2.43 6.15 -18.12
CA LEU A 71 -1.18 5.97 -17.39
C LEU A 71 -0.08 6.85 -17.98
N ASP A 72 0.07 6.89 -19.31
CA ASP A 72 1.10 7.70 -19.97
C ASP A 72 0.86 9.20 -19.79
N ALA A 73 -0.40 9.66 -19.88
CA ALA A 73 -0.77 11.05 -19.61
C ALA A 73 -0.48 11.46 -18.16
N VAL A 74 -0.78 10.58 -17.20
CA VAL A 74 -0.45 10.75 -15.78
C VAL A 74 1.07 10.80 -15.59
N CYS A 75 1.81 9.88 -16.19
CA CYS A 75 3.25 9.85 -16.08
C CYS A 75 3.89 11.15 -16.61
N ALA A 76 3.40 11.64 -17.75
CA ALA A 76 3.83 12.92 -18.30
C ALA A 76 3.56 14.08 -17.33
N ALA A 77 2.34 14.17 -16.77
CA ALA A 77 1.98 15.24 -15.84
C ALA A 77 2.79 15.21 -14.53
N VAL A 78 2.97 14.00 -13.96
CA VAL A 78 3.65 13.79 -12.67
C VAL A 78 5.17 13.88 -12.79
N SER A 79 5.74 13.67 -13.98
CA SER A 79 7.20 13.73 -14.20
C SER A 79 7.84 15.07 -13.80
N ASN A 80 7.06 16.15 -13.76
CA ASN A 80 7.51 17.48 -13.34
C ASN A 80 7.65 17.63 -11.81
N LEU A 81 7.16 16.68 -11.03
CA LEU A 81 7.22 16.72 -9.56
C LEU A 81 8.59 16.23 -9.08
N SER A 82 9.42 17.18 -8.63
CA SER A 82 10.78 16.88 -8.14
C SER A 82 10.80 16.00 -6.88
N SER A 83 9.71 15.98 -6.11
CA SER A 83 9.57 15.24 -4.85
C SER A 83 9.13 13.78 -5.02
N ILE A 84 8.83 13.33 -6.24
CA ILE A 84 8.32 11.97 -6.51
C ILE A 84 9.29 11.22 -7.43
N SER A 85 9.60 9.97 -7.08
CA SER A 85 10.22 8.99 -7.97
C SER A 85 9.11 8.14 -8.57
N LEU A 86 8.96 8.21 -9.89
CA LEU A 86 7.89 7.56 -10.63
C LEU A 86 8.37 6.28 -11.34
N SER A 87 7.61 5.19 -11.21
CA SER A 87 7.83 3.95 -11.97
C SER A 87 6.49 3.48 -12.59
N PRO A 88 6.35 3.48 -13.93
CA PRO A 88 5.16 2.96 -14.59
C PRO A 88 5.15 1.42 -14.60
N LEU A 89 3.96 0.82 -14.53
CA LEU A 89 3.75 -0.62 -14.63
C LEU A 89 2.54 -0.91 -15.52
N TYR A 90 2.79 -1.57 -16.63
CA TYR A 90 1.84 -1.81 -17.71
C TYR A 90 2.07 -3.20 -18.30
N SER A 91 1.10 -3.70 -19.08
CA SER A 91 1.01 -5.11 -19.45
C SER A 91 2.10 -5.60 -20.40
N ASP A 92 2.65 -4.72 -21.22
CA ASP A 92 3.73 -4.98 -22.17
C ASP A 92 5.13 -4.87 -21.55
N LEU A 93 5.23 -4.56 -20.26
CA LEU A 93 6.51 -4.53 -19.54
C LEU A 93 7.07 -5.95 -19.38
N ALA A 94 8.37 -6.14 -19.61
CA ALA A 94 8.98 -7.46 -19.47
C ALA A 94 8.89 -7.96 -18.01
N GLU A 95 8.75 -9.27 -17.81
CA GLU A 95 8.49 -9.84 -16.49
C GLU A 95 9.59 -9.51 -15.46
N ASN A 96 10.85 -9.48 -15.92
CA ASN A 96 11.99 -9.07 -15.10
C ASN A 96 11.93 -7.60 -14.70
N GLU A 97 11.55 -6.71 -15.61
CA GLU A 97 11.38 -5.28 -15.33
C GLU A 97 10.22 -5.04 -14.36
N ARG A 98 9.09 -5.74 -14.57
CA ARG A 98 7.95 -5.74 -13.66
C ARG A 98 8.37 -6.17 -12.25
N ALA A 99 9.08 -7.28 -12.14
CA ALA A 99 9.55 -7.81 -10.87
C ALA A 99 10.48 -6.80 -10.16
N MET A 100 11.41 -6.19 -10.89
CA MET A 100 12.33 -5.18 -10.37
C MET A 100 11.59 -3.94 -9.84
N VAL A 101 10.58 -3.44 -10.56
CA VAL A 101 9.77 -2.30 -10.12
C VAL A 101 9.01 -2.63 -8.83
N LEU A 102 8.38 -3.80 -8.77
CA LEU A 102 7.63 -4.24 -7.59
C LEU A 102 8.54 -4.47 -6.38
N GLU A 103 9.71 -5.08 -6.57
CA GLU A 103 10.68 -5.31 -5.51
C GLU A 103 11.24 -4.00 -4.95
N LYS A 104 11.63 -3.06 -5.83
CA LYS A 104 12.06 -1.71 -5.43
C LYS A 104 10.98 -0.98 -4.64
N PHE A 105 9.72 -1.08 -5.07
CA PHE A 105 8.59 -0.48 -4.37
C PHE A 105 8.41 -1.10 -2.98
N ARG A 106 8.39 -2.44 -2.88
CA ARG A 106 8.24 -3.17 -1.61
C ARG A 106 9.37 -2.84 -0.63
N HIS A 107 10.61 -2.73 -1.12
CA HIS A 107 11.75 -2.31 -0.31
C HIS A 107 11.52 -0.89 0.26
N SER A 108 11.09 0.04 -0.58
CA SER A 108 10.77 1.42 -0.16
C SER A 108 9.63 1.46 0.86
N SER A 109 8.58 0.66 0.66
CA SER A 109 7.47 0.51 1.61
C SER A 109 7.91 -0.05 2.96
N ALA A 110 8.76 -1.08 2.96
CA ALA A 110 9.29 -1.69 4.18
C ALA A 110 10.16 -0.70 4.98
N GLN A 111 11.04 0.04 4.28
CA GLN A 111 11.87 1.08 4.88
C GLN A 111 11.01 2.18 5.50
N TRP A 112 9.98 2.65 4.80
CA TRP A 112 9.06 3.66 5.32
C TRP A 112 8.36 3.22 6.62
N ASN A 113 8.00 1.93 6.72
CA ASN A 113 7.37 1.37 7.91
C ASN A 113 8.30 1.32 9.12
N GLN A 114 9.56 0.97 8.90
CA GLN A 114 10.58 0.96 9.95
C GLN A 114 10.90 2.38 10.43
N ASN A 115 11.06 3.30 9.49
CA ASN A 115 11.40 4.69 9.79
C ASN A 115 10.25 5.39 10.54
N THR A 116 8.99 5.14 10.16
CA THR A 116 7.81 5.68 10.88
C THR A 116 7.76 5.21 12.34
N SER A 117 8.35 4.04 12.67
CA SER A 117 8.40 3.51 14.04
C SER A 117 9.57 4.05 14.87
N LEU A 118 10.53 4.76 14.27
CA LEU A 118 11.81 5.12 14.89
C LEU A 118 12.07 6.63 15.03
N PHE A 119 11.08 7.49 14.76
CA PHE A 119 11.25 8.94 14.96
C PHE A 119 10.53 9.45 16.23
N PRO A 120 11.21 9.53 17.40
CA PRO A 120 11.20 10.76 18.17
C PRO A 120 11.96 11.84 17.40
N GLU A 121 11.59 13.10 17.61
CA GLU A 121 11.91 14.33 16.85
C GLU A 121 13.39 14.70 16.57
N ASP A 122 14.38 13.82 16.74
CA ASP A 122 15.78 14.27 16.72
C ASP A 122 16.74 13.17 16.23
N ASP A 123 17.10 13.20 14.93
CA ASP A 123 18.48 13.01 14.43
C ASP A 123 18.50 13.21 12.91
N LEU A 124 18.66 14.47 12.49
CA LEU A 124 18.79 14.88 11.10
C LEU A 124 20.25 14.82 10.69
N GLU A 125 20.82 13.64 10.43
CA GLU A 125 22.02 13.49 9.57
C GLU A 125 22.12 12.06 9.00
N CYS A 126 21.54 11.81 7.83
CA CYS A 126 21.94 10.68 6.98
C CYS A 126 21.70 11.00 5.50
N SER A 127 22.77 11.43 4.83
CA SER A 127 22.93 11.64 3.38
C SER A 127 21.90 12.56 2.68
N THR A 128 22.41 13.70 2.24
CA THR A 128 21.77 14.74 1.43
C THR A 128 21.37 14.27 0.03
N GLU A 129 20.36 13.43 -0.05
CA GLU A 129 19.51 13.32 -1.23
C GLU A 129 18.08 13.30 -0.73
N ALA A 130 17.33 14.35 -1.07
CA ALA A 130 15.94 14.51 -0.65
C ALA A 130 15.19 13.23 -1.02
N GLN A 131 14.87 12.41 0.00
CA GLN A 131 14.26 11.11 -0.21
C GLN A 131 12.90 11.32 -0.87
N LYS A 132 12.83 11.10 -2.18
CA LYS A 132 11.58 11.28 -2.94
C LYS A 132 10.54 10.25 -2.48
N SER A 133 9.27 10.62 -2.51
CA SER A 133 8.20 9.63 -2.37
C SER A 133 8.30 8.61 -3.51
N CYS A 134 8.08 7.34 -3.21
CA CYS A 134 8.12 6.26 -4.19
C CYS A 134 6.72 6.06 -4.75
N MET A 135 6.54 6.27 -6.05
CA MET A 135 5.24 6.16 -6.71
C MET A 135 5.28 5.15 -7.84
N ILE A 136 4.32 4.22 -7.85
CA ILE A 136 4.03 3.40 -9.02
C ILE A 136 2.70 3.83 -9.66
N VAL A 137 2.68 3.92 -10.99
CA VAL A 137 1.46 4.14 -11.77
C VAL A 137 1.18 2.86 -12.52
N VAL A 138 0.01 2.30 -12.31
CA VAL A 138 -0.30 0.94 -12.73
C VAL A 138 -1.63 0.87 -13.44
N THR A 139 -1.75 -0.01 -14.42
CA THR A 139 -3.07 -0.46 -14.87
C THR A 139 -3.62 -1.53 -13.93
N ASP A 140 -4.93 -1.67 -13.87
CA ASP A 140 -5.62 -2.67 -13.04
C ASP A 140 -5.18 -4.12 -13.34
N ALA A 141 -4.90 -4.44 -14.61
CA ALA A 141 -4.39 -5.74 -15.06
C ALA A 141 -2.98 -6.08 -14.51
N CYS A 142 -2.29 -5.09 -13.97
CA CYS A 142 -0.88 -5.12 -13.64
C CYS A 142 -0.61 -5.10 -12.13
N LEU A 143 -1.68 -4.99 -11.33
CA LEU A 143 -1.59 -5.04 -9.87
C LEU A 143 -1.29 -6.47 -9.39
N PRO A 144 -0.44 -6.65 -8.36
CA PRO A 144 -0.15 -7.95 -7.79
C PRO A 144 -1.42 -8.65 -7.29
N LEU A 145 -1.67 -9.84 -7.82
CA LEU A 145 -2.78 -10.70 -7.41
C LEU A 145 -2.32 -11.59 -6.26
N VAL A 146 -2.71 -11.26 -5.02
CA VAL A 146 -2.41 -12.10 -3.85
C VAL A 146 -3.01 -13.50 -3.98
N THR A 147 -4.16 -13.63 -4.66
CA THR A 147 -4.77 -14.93 -4.96
C THR A 147 -3.94 -15.79 -5.91
N ALA A 148 -3.03 -15.19 -6.68
CA ALA A 148 -2.07 -15.88 -7.55
C ALA A 148 -0.72 -16.13 -6.85
N GLY A 149 -0.60 -15.78 -5.56
CA GLY A 149 0.61 -15.98 -4.76
C GLY A 149 1.61 -14.80 -4.82
N GLU A 150 1.27 -13.68 -5.46
CA GLU A 150 2.14 -12.49 -5.44
C GLU A 150 2.10 -11.79 -4.08
N ALA A 151 3.25 -11.26 -3.64
CA ALA A 151 3.33 -10.50 -2.39
C ALA A 151 2.60 -9.14 -2.49
N PRO A 152 1.93 -8.67 -1.42
CA PRO A 152 1.21 -7.40 -1.41
C PRO A 152 2.16 -6.20 -1.58
N LEU A 153 1.62 -5.07 -2.05
CA LEU A 153 2.40 -3.84 -2.29
C LEU A 153 2.75 -3.06 -1.02
N SER A 154 2.04 -3.29 0.10
CA SER A 154 2.24 -2.58 1.37
C SER A 154 2.21 -1.06 1.21
N ALA A 155 1.34 -0.55 0.33
CA ALA A 155 1.28 0.86 -0.01
C ALA A 155 0.63 1.67 1.12
N ARG A 156 1.00 2.95 1.25
CA ARG A 156 0.41 3.84 2.26
C ARG A 156 -0.69 4.72 1.69
N ILE A 157 -0.61 5.06 0.42
CA ILE A 157 -1.67 5.75 -0.31
C ILE A 157 -1.95 4.96 -1.58
N LEU A 158 -3.23 4.64 -1.79
CA LEU A 158 -3.75 4.12 -3.04
C LEU A 158 -4.71 5.16 -3.62
N ILE A 159 -4.41 5.65 -4.81
CA ILE A 159 -5.25 6.59 -5.54
C ILE A 159 -5.86 5.83 -6.71
N ASN A 160 -7.18 5.75 -6.77
CA ASN A 160 -7.88 5.31 -7.96
C ASN A 160 -8.14 6.54 -8.81
N TYR A 161 -7.46 6.66 -9.96
CA TYR A 161 -7.67 7.79 -10.86
C TYR A 161 -9.08 7.73 -11.44
N GLU A 162 -9.49 6.56 -11.94
CA GLU A 162 -10.89 6.26 -12.26
C GLU A 162 -11.57 5.47 -11.16
N LEU A 163 -12.83 5.79 -10.88
CA LEU A 163 -13.61 5.02 -9.92
C LEU A 163 -13.90 3.62 -10.48
N PRO A 164 -13.57 2.54 -9.75
CA PRO A 164 -13.90 1.20 -10.19
C PRO A 164 -15.42 1.05 -10.38
N THR A 165 -15.85 0.65 -11.58
CA THR A 165 -17.27 0.46 -11.92
C THR A 165 -17.89 -0.77 -11.24
N LYS A 166 -17.04 -1.66 -10.71
CA LYS A 166 -17.41 -2.83 -9.92
C LYS A 166 -16.72 -2.74 -8.57
N LYS A 167 -17.36 -3.27 -7.53
CA LYS A 167 -16.75 -3.42 -6.20
C LYS A 167 -15.67 -4.50 -6.30
N VAL A 168 -14.47 -4.13 -6.74
CA VAL A 168 -13.32 -5.02 -6.79
C VAL A 168 -12.84 -5.20 -5.35
N LYS A 169 -12.62 -6.44 -4.93
CA LYS A 169 -12.02 -6.75 -3.62
C LYS A 169 -10.74 -5.94 -3.54
N SER A 170 -10.60 -5.16 -2.46
CA SER A 170 -9.48 -4.24 -2.23
C SER A 170 -8.21 -4.83 -2.80
N TYR A 171 -7.59 -4.13 -3.76
CA TYR A 171 -6.25 -4.46 -4.20
C TYR A 171 -5.41 -4.65 -2.93
N ALA A 172 -4.64 -5.73 -2.86
CA ALA A 172 -3.84 -6.03 -1.69
C ALA A 172 -2.64 -5.06 -1.63
N CYS A 173 -2.97 -3.81 -1.34
CA CYS A 173 -2.08 -2.74 -0.97
C CYS A 173 -1.84 -2.81 0.53
#